data_AF-A0A6B3FIZ3-F1
#
_entry.id   AF-A0A6B3FIZ3-F1
#
_cell.length_a   1.000
_cell.length_b   1.000
_cell.length_c   1.000
_cell.angle_alpha   90.00
_cell.angle_beta   90.00
_cell.angle_gamma   90.00
#
_symmetry.space_group_name_H-M   'P 1'
#
loop_
_entity.id
_entity.type
_entity.pdbx_description
1 polymer ?
#
loop_
_entity_poly.entity_id
_entity_poly.type
_entity_poly.pdbx_seq_one_letter_code
_entity_poly.pdbx_strand_id
1 'polypeptide(L)'
;MFITGPDVVKAVTGEEITQNGLGGADVHAETSGVCHFAYDDEETCLAEVRYLLSLLPQNNRENPPAAESEDPADRRGDALLDLVPADGNRPYDMR
;
A
#
# COMPACT_ATOMS: atom_id res chain seq x y z
N MET A 1 -0.33 15.17 5.16
CA MET A 1 0.68 16.22 4.96
C MET A 1 0.18 17.20 3.90
N PHE A 2 0.67 18.43 3.86
CA PHE A 2 0.33 19.36 2.77
C PHE A 2 1.43 20.41 2.64
N ILE A 3 1.58 20.96 1.42
CA ILE A 3 2.54 22.04 1.15
C ILE A 3 1.99 23.38 1.65
N THR A 4 0.68 23.59 1.47
CA THR A 4 -0.02 24.82 1.84
C THR A 4 -1.20 24.46 2.74
N GLY A 5 -1.35 25.15 3.87
CA GLY A 5 -2.38 24.83 4.85
C GLY A 5 -3.78 25.33 4.51
N PRO A 6 -4.83 24.83 5.19
CA PRO A 6 -6.22 25.15 4.87
C PRO A 6 -6.56 26.64 4.92
N ASP A 7 -5.95 27.40 5.84
CA ASP A 7 -6.21 28.84 5.97
C ASP A 7 -5.79 29.62 4.71
N VAL A 8 -4.68 29.21 4.09
CA VAL A 8 -4.20 29.83 2.85
C VAL A 8 -5.04 29.38 1.66
N VAL A 9 -5.46 28.10 1.63
CA VAL A 9 -6.42 27.60 0.63
C VAL A 9 -7.70 28.44 0.67
N LYS A 10 -8.29 28.62 1.86
CA LYS A 10 -9.48 29.45 2.06
C LYS A 10 -9.27 30.89 1.61
N ALA A 11 -8.15 31.51 1.97
CA ALA A 11 -7.87 32.91 1.64
C ALA A 11 -7.68 33.14 0.12
N VAL A 12 -7.15 32.16 -0.61
CA VAL A 12 -6.82 32.29 -2.04
C VAL A 12 -7.92 31.76 -2.96
N THR A 13 -8.53 30.63 -2.61
CA THR A 13 -9.53 29.95 -3.45
C THR A 13 -10.97 30.12 -2.95
N GLY A 14 -11.15 30.52 -1.68
CA GLY A 14 -12.46 30.56 -1.03
C GLY A 14 -12.97 29.20 -0.55
N GLU A 15 -12.20 28.13 -0.74
CA GLU A 15 -12.58 26.77 -0.35
C GLU A 15 -12.34 26.54 1.15
N GLU A 16 -13.35 26.04 1.85
CA GLU A 16 -13.22 25.62 3.25
C GLU A 16 -12.97 24.12 3.33
N ILE A 17 -11.77 23.75 3.79
CA ILE A 17 -11.37 22.35 3.94
C ILE A 17 -10.72 22.14 5.32
N THR A 18 -10.89 20.96 5.90
CA THR A 18 -10.24 20.61 7.17
C THR A 18 -8.80 20.16 6.91
N GLN A 19 -7.95 20.14 7.94
CA GLN A 19 -6.60 19.58 7.80
C GLN A 19 -6.62 18.12 7.36
N ASN A 20 -7.55 17.32 7.91
CA ASN A 20 -7.70 15.92 7.53
C ASN A 20 -8.25 15.76 6.11
N GLY A 21 -9.18 16.61 5.69
CA GLY A 21 -9.68 16.60 4.31
C GLY A 21 -8.65 17.05 3.29
N LEU A 22 -7.72 17.94 3.67
CA LEU A 22 -6.69 18.46 2.78
C LEU A 22 -5.50 17.50 2.63
N GLY A 23 -5.13 16.80 3.71
CA GLY A 23 -3.94 15.97 3.73
C GLY A 23 -3.92 14.95 4.86
N GLY A 24 -5.07 14.34 5.16
CA GLY A 24 -5.15 13.19 6.04
C GLY A 24 -4.45 11.95 5.48
N ALA A 25 -4.39 10.90 6.28
CA ALA A 25 -3.80 9.62 5.85
C ALA A 25 -4.56 9.04 4.65
N ASP A 26 -5.89 8.95 4.73
CA ASP A 26 -6.75 8.38 3.67
C ASP A 26 -6.63 9.14 2.35
N VAL A 27 -6.58 10.48 2.42
CA VAL A 27 -6.39 11.34 1.24
C VAL A 27 -5.11 10.95 0.50
N HIS A 28 -4.04 10.66 1.23
CA HIS A 28 -2.77 10.28 0.63
C HIS A 28 -2.67 8.80 0.25
N ALA A 29 -3.39 7.92 0.93
CA ALA A 29 -3.38 6.48 0.67
C ALA A 29 -4.30 6.09 -0.50
N GLU A 30 -5.42 6.79 -0.67
CA GLU A 30 -6.45 6.40 -1.64
C GLU A 30 -6.52 7.32 -2.86
N THR A 31 -6.30 8.63 -2.68
CA THR A 31 -6.54 9.61 -3.74
C THR A 31 -5.24 10.15 -4.34
N SER A 32 -4.33 10.68 -3.51
CA SER A 32 -3.13 11.35 -4.02
C SER A 32 -1.96 10.41 -4.30
N GLY A 33 -1.98 9.19 -3.76
CA GLY A 33 -0.91 8.20 -3.91
C GLY A 33 0.43 8.57 -3.25
N VAL A 34 0.42 9.52 -2.31
CA VAL A 34 1.63 9.98 -1.61
C VAL A 34 2.00 9.03 -0.47
N CYS A 35 1.02 8.35 0.11
CA CYS A 35 1.20 7.39 1.19
C CYS A 35 0.99 5.97 0.64
N HIS A 36 1.93 5.06 0.89
CA HIS A 36 1.84 3.67 0.42
C HIS A 36 1.01 2.80 1.37
N PHE A 37 1.10 3.08 2.68
CA PHE A 37 0.43 2.32 3.73
C PHE A 37 -0.07 3.28 4.81
N ALA A 38 -1.35 3.19 5.15
CA ALA A 38 -1.95 3.87 6.29
C ALA A 38 -2.36 2.81 7.32
N TYR A 39 -2.09 3.09 8.59
CA TYR A 39 -2.38 2.21 9.72
C TYR A 39 -3.11 3.01 10.80
N ASP A 40 -3.98 2.34 11.55
CA ASP A 40 -4.80 2.95 12.60
C ASP A 40 -3.98 3.37 13.83
N ASP A 41 -2.82 2.74 14.05
CA ASP A 41 -1.98 2.96 15.21
C ASP A 41 -0.47 2.82 14.91
N GLU A 42 0.34 3.37 15.81
CA GLU A 42 1.80 3.42 15.68
C GLU A 42 2.46 2.04 15.87
N GLU A 43 1.89 1.17 16.70
CA GLU A 43 2.46 -0.15 16.98
C GLU A 43 2.40 -1.02 15.73
N THR A 44 1.23 -1.10 15.10
CA THR A 44 1.00 -1.78 13.82
C THR A 44 1.87 -1.18 12.72
N CYS A 45 1.92 0.15 12.61
CA CYS A 45 2.77 0.83 11.62
C CYS A 45 4.24 0.43 11.76
N LEU A 46 4.78 0.44 12.98
CA LEU A 46 6.17 0.09 13.23
C LEU A 46 6.45 -1.41 13.02
N ALA A 47 5.48 -2.29 13.28
CA ALA A 47 5.60 -3.71 12.99
C ALA A 47 5.69 -3.96 11.48
N GLU A 48 4.82 -3.34 10.69
CA GLU A 48 4.79 -3.48 9.24
C GLU A 48 6.01 -2.86 8.56
N VAL A 49 6.54 -1.75 9.09
CA VAL A 49 7.83 -1.19 8.61
C VAL A 49 8.97 -2.18 8.83
N ARG A 50 9.02 -2.87 9.98
CA ARG A 50 10.05 -3.92 10.21
C ARG A 50 9.87 -5.10 9.26
N TYR A 51 8.61 -5.50 9.00
CA TYR A 51 8.33 -6.54 8.04
C TYR A 51 8.77 -6.14 6.63
N LEU A 52 8.42 -4.94 6.14
CA LEU A 52 8.89 -4.41 4.87
C LEU A 52 10.42 -4.44 4.76
N LEU A 53 11.13 -3.98 5.80
CA LEU A 53 12.59 -3.99 5.81
C LEU A 53 13.18 -5.40 5.79
N SER A 54 12.50 -6.41 6.33
CA SER A 54 12.94 -7.81 6.26
C SER A 54 12.92 -8.38 4.83
N LEU A 55 12.16 -7.75 3.92
CA LEU A 55 12.07 -8.15 2.51
C LEU A 55 13.10 -7.42 1.62
N LEU A 56 13.75 -6.36 2.13
CA LEU A 56 14.62 -5.48 1.34
C LEU A 56 16.11 -5.75 1.62
N PRO A 57 16.98 -5.66 0.59
CA PRO A 57 18.42 -5.67 0.81
C PRO A 57 18.86 -4.40 1.56
N GLN A 58 20.00 -4.46 2.24
CA GLN A 58 20.53 -3.29 2.96
C GLN A 58 20.93 -2.15 2.01
N ASN A 59 21.25 -2.47 0.75
CA ASN A 59 21.61 -1.52 -0.28
C ASN A 59 21.48 -2.14 -1.69
N ASN A 60 21.71 -1.34 -2.72
CA ASN A 60 21.56 -1.73 -4.13
C ASN A 60 22.63 -2.67 -4.69
N ARG A 61 23.60 -3.11 -3.87
CA ARG A 61 24.66 -4.06 -4.28
C ARG A 61 24.49 -5.44 -3.67
N GLU A 62 23.47 -5.63 -2.84
CA GLU A 62 23.19 -6.88 -2.15
C GLU A 62 21.91 -7.51 -2.69
N ASN A 63 21.84 -8.83 -2.61
CA ASN A 63 20.61 -9.56 -2.86
C ASN A 63 19.64 -9.37 -1.69
N PRO A 64 18.32 -9.52 -1.90
CA PRO A 64 17.36 -9.50 -0.81
C PRO A 64 17.66 -10.60 0.23
N PRO A 65 17.27 -10.40 1.50
CA PRO A 65 17.44 -11.42 2.55
C PRO A 65 16.79 -12.75 2.15
N ALA A 66 17.50 -13.85 2.39
CA ALA A 66 16.95 -15.19 2.21
C ALA A 66 16.40 -15.72 3.55
N ALA A 67 15.26 -16.40 3.49
CA ALA A 67 14.68 -17.14 4.61
C ALA A 67 14.47 -18.60 4.17
N GLU A 68 14.62 -19.53 5.11
CA GLU A 68 14.22 -20.92 4.86
C GLU A 68 12.71 -20.97 4.66
N SER A 69 12.29 -21.63 3.57
CA SER A 69 10.88 -21.85 3.26
C SER A 69 10.55 -23.32 3.50
N GLU A 70 9.48 -23.57 4.24
CA GLU A 70 8.90 -24.91 4.39
C GLU A 70 7.94 -25.27 3.24
N ASP A 71 7.63 -24.31 2.35
CA ASP A 71 6.75 -24.56 1.19
C ASP A 71 7.50 -25.33 0.09
N PRO A 72 7.01 -26.52 -0.34
CA PRO A 72 7.62 -27.28 -1.42
C PRO A 72 7.64 -26.51 -2.74
N ALA A 73 8.81 -26.45 -3.38
CA ALA A 73 8.98 -25.76 -4.66
C ALA A 73 8.14 -26.36 -5.81
N ASP A 74 7.64 -27.58 -5.65
CA ASP A 74 6.83 -28.32 -6.62
C ASP A 74 5.34 -28.40 -6.25
N ARG A 75 4.88 -27.65 -5.23
CA ARG A 75 3.48 -27.60 -4.83
C ARG A 75 2.60 -27.20 -6.03
N ARG A 76 1.59 -28.02 -6.33
CA ARG A 76 0.64 -27.76 -7.42
C ARG A 76 -0.40 -26.72 -7.02
N GLY A 77 -0.74 -25.84 -7.96
CA GLY A 77 -1.80 -24.86 -7.84
C GLY A 77 -3.04 -25.25 -8.63
N ASP A 78 -3.62 -26.43 -8.39
CA ASP A 78 -4.72 -26.96 -9.21
C ASP A 78 -5.94 -26.01 -9.26
N ALA A 79 -6.20 -25.23 -8.20
CA ALA A 79 -7.24 -24.22 -8.16
C ALA A 79 -7.08 -23.10 -9.22
N LEU A 80 -5.86 -22.85 -9.69
CA LEU A 80 -5.56 -21.85 -10.73
C LEU A 80 -6.11 -22.26 -12.10
N LEU A 81 -6.35 -23.55 -12.33
CA LEU A 81 -6.92 -24.05 -13.60
C LEU A 81 -8.33 -23.53 -13.83
N ASP A 82 -9.07 -23.29 -12.74
CA ASP A 82 -10.48 -22.89 -12.77
C ASP A 82 -10.68 -21.41 -12.37
N LEU A 83 -9.60 -20.67 -12.07
CA LEU A 83 -9.67 -19.30 -11.57
C LEU A 83 -10.22 -18.31 -12.62
N VAL A 84 -9.79 -18.46 -13.88
CA VAL A 84 -10.12 -17.53 -14.95
C VAL A 84 -11.49 -17.89 -15.55
N PRO A 85 -12.49 -17.00 -15.50
CA PRO A 85 -13.79 -17.26 -16.11
C PRO A 85 -13.70 -17.44 -17.63
N ALA A 86 -14.49 -18.35 -18.18
CA ALA A 86 -14.60 -18.53 -19.64
C ALA A 86 -15.23 -17.31 -20.34
N ASP A 87 -16.05 -16.54 -19.62
CA ASP A 87 -16.58 -15.26 -20.09
C ASP A 87 -15.54 -14.16 -19.92
N GLY A 88 -15.00 -13.66 -21.03
CA GLY A 88 -13.95 -12.63 -21.05
C GLY A 88 -14.36 -11.27 -20.48
N ASN A 89 -15.66 -11.00 -20.28
CA ASN A 89 -16.14 -9.78 -19.63
C ASN A 89 -16.31 -9.94 -18.12
N ARG A 90 -16.21 -11.17 -17.60
CA ARG A 90 -16.39 -11.44 -16.17
C ARG A 90 -15.07 -11.23 -15.43
N PRO A 91 -15.01 -10.33 -14.44
CA PRO A 91 -13.83 -10.20 -13.60
C PRO A 91 -13.69 -11.39 -12.65
N TYR A 92 -12.48 -11.57 -12.14
CA TYR A 92 -12.16 -12.50 -11.05
C TYR A 92 -11.21 -11.80 -10.08
N ASP A 93 -11.07 -12.35 -8.88
CA ASP A 93 -10.09 -11.84 -7.92
C ASP A 93 -8.70 -12.32 -8.32
N MET A 94 -7.79 -11.37 -8.57
CA MET A 94 -6.39 -11.67 -8.90
C MET A 94 -5.57 -12.02 -7.65
N ARG A 95 -6.06 -11.68 -6.46
CA ARG A 95 -5.43 -12.01 -5.18
C ARG A 95 -5.75 -13.45 -4.81
#